data_AF-E1QNS8-F1
#
_entry.id   AF-E1QNS8-F1
#
_cell.length_a   1.000
_cell.length_b   1.000
_cell.length_c   1.000
_cell.angle_alpha   90.00
_cell.angle_beta   90.00
_cell.angle_gamma   90.00
#
_symmetry.space_group_name_H-M   'P 1'
#
loop_
_entity.id
_entity.type
_entity.pdbx_description
1 polymer ?
#
loop_
_entity_poly.entity_id
_entity_poly.type
_entity_poly.pdbx_seq_one_letter_code
_entity_poly.pdbx_strand_id
1 'polypeptide(L)'
;MSLVKELLREPAIDLVRLVIAYYIRKYGRGISTEVLVKLLFLILYTDADGTKLLDSPRARLPEEFRIYLKGPFIPIDRLLGGESEMSKYDIVKTGDSYYVKDINKDFEDSYRALEKRGLKDLADYAMRIIDIYGRLREGDIVAHSLEVLGIKSEVIKALAFNMSLDTYIDAAKKLKEILESRESVNEEELYPDLFK
;
A
#
# COMPACT_ATOMS: atom_id res chain seq x y z
N MET A 1 1.31 -22.39 2.75
CA MET A 1 1.93 -21.22 2.11
C MET A 1 1.02 -20.75 0.99
N SER A 2 0.39 -19.59 1.12
CA SER A 2 -0.27 -18.94 -0.02
C SER A 2 0.84 -18.31 -0.88
N LEU A 3 0.88 -18.62 -2.18
CA LEU A 3 1.80 -17.97 -3.10
C LEU A 3 1.36 -16.50 -3.22
N VAL A 4 2.20 -15.58 -2.75
CA VAL A 4 1.98 -14.15 -2.96
C VAL A 4 2.00 -13.88 -4.46
N LYS A 5 0.92 -13.29 -4.99
CA LYS A 5 0.82 -12.97 -6.42
C LYS A 5 1.61 -11.68 -6.70
N GLU A 6 2.71 -11.79 -7.42
CA GLU A 6 3.41 -10.61 -7.94
C GLU A 6 2.60 -10.01 -9.09
N LEU A 7 2.23 -8.74 -8.96
CA LEU A 7 1.58 -8.02 -10.04
C LEU A 7 2.65 -7.58 -11.03
N LEU A 8 2.49 -8.04 -12.27
CA LEU A 8 3.15 -7.41 -13.40
C LEU A 8 2.71 -5.94 -13.51
N ARG A 9 3.49 -5.14 -14.25
CA ARG A 9 3.28 -3.70 -14.37
C ARG A 9 1.87 -3.32 -14.82
N GLU A 10 1.32 -3.99 -15.84
CA GLU A 10 -0.04 -3.71 -16.32
C GLU A 10 -1.14 -3.91 -15.26
N PRO A 11 -1.28 -5.08 -14.60
CA PRO A 11 -2.28 -5.23 -13.55
C PRO A 11 -2.06 -4.31 -12.34
N ALA A 12 -0.82 -3.91 -12.06
CA ALA A 12 -0.55 -2.90 -11.04
C ALA A 12 -1.10 -1.51 -11.45
N ILE A 13 -0.93 -1.13 -12.71
CA ILE A 13 -1.49 0.12 -13.27
C ILE A 13 -3.02 0.04 -13.30
N ASP A 14 -3.61 -1.08 -13.70
CA ASP A 14 -5.06 -1.28 -13.70
C ASP A 14 -5.63 -1.12 -12.28
N LEU A 15 -4.95 -1.61 -11.25
CA LEU A 15 -5.30 -1.42 -9.83
C LEU A 15 -5.22 0.05 -9.42
N VAL A 16 -4.14 0.75 -9.75
CA VAL A 16 -4.01 2.19 -9.44
C VAL A 16 -5.12 2.99 -10.13
N ARG A 17 -5.38 2.72 -11.41
CA ARG A 17 -6.45 3.38 -12.17
C ARG A 17 -7.83 3.05 -11.58
N LEU A 18 -8.08 1.82 -11.13
CA LEU A 18 -9.32 1.46 -10.42
C LEU A 18 -9.49 2.30 -9.15
N VAL A 19 -8.44 2.42 -8.33
CA VAL A 19 -8.48 3.17 -7.07
C VAL A 19 -8.77 4.65 -7.33
N ILE A 20 -8.07 5.26 -8.29
CA ILE A 20 -8.28 6.67 -8.66
C ILE A 20 -9.71 6.87 -9.20
N ALA A 21 -10.14 6.05 -10.17
CA ALA A 21 -11.45 6.18 -10.80
C ALA A 21 -12.59 5.98 -9.79
N TYR A 22 -12.53 4.95 -8.95
CA TYR A 22 -13.55 4.69 -7.94
C TYR A 22 -13.58 5.77 -6.86
N TYR A 23 -12.40 6.26 -6.42
CA TYR A 23 -12.32 7.38 -5.48
C TYR A 23 -13.01 8.63 -6.02
N ILE A 24 -12.70 9.03 -7.26
CA ILE A 24 -13.30 10.22 -7.89
C ILE A 24 -14.79 10.02 -8.10
N ARG A 25 -15.22 8.83 -8.54
CA ARG A 25 -16.64 8.48 -8.68
C ARG A 25 -17.40 8.66 -7.37
N LYS A 26 -16.79 8.29 -6.24
CA LYS A 26 -17.42 8.35 -4.91
C LYS A 26 -17.41 9.75 -4.30
N TYR A 27 -16.31 10.48 -4.45
CA TYR A 27 -16.06 11.72 -3.70
C TYR A 27 -16.02 12.99 -4.57
N GLY A 28 -16.12 12.86 -5.90
CA GLY A 28 -16.21 13.99 -6.84
C GLY A 28 -14.95 14.86 -6.93
N ARG A 29 -13.80 14.36 -6.46
CA ARG A 29 -12.53 15.10 -6.41
C ARG A 29 -11.34 14.18 -6.66
N GLY A 30 -10.23 14.75 -7.13
CA GLY A 30 -8.97 14.04 -7.29
C GLY A 30 -8.44 13.46 -5.98
N ILE A 31 -7.59 12.44 -6.10
CA ILE A 31 -6.97 11.76 -4.96
C ILE A 31 -5.54 12.28 -4.77
N SER A 32 -5.18 12.73 -3.57
CA SER A 32 -3.79 13.15 -3.32
C SER A 32 -2.83 11.96 -3.38
N THR A 33 -1.57 12.20 -3.71
CA THR A 33 -0.53 11.15 -3.72
C THR A 33 -0.48 10.42 -2.39
N GLU A 34 -0.53 11.16 -1.28
CA GLU A 34 -0.50 10.59 0.06
C GLU A 34 -1.71 9.66 0.30
N VAL A 35 -2.93 10.11 -0.01
CA VAL A 35 -4.14 9.29 0.18
C VAL A 35 -4.10 8.04 -0.71
N LEU A 36 -3.67 8.16 -1.96
CA LEU A 36 -3.54 7.03 -2.88
C LEU A 36 -2.55 5.99 -2.36
N VAL A 37 -1.38 6.42 -1.91
CA VAL A 37 -0.35 5.55 -1.32
C VAL A 37 -0.89 4.81 -0.10
N LYS A 38 -1.59 5.52 0.81
CA LYS A 38 -2.14 4.89 2.01
C LYS A 38 -3.28 3.94 1.71
N LEU A 39 -4.15 4.26 0.76
CA LEU A 39 -5.18 3.33 0.32
C LEU A 39 -4.57 2.08 -0.31
N LEU A 40 -3.56 2.22 -1.18
CA LEU A 40 -2.87 1.05 -1.76
C LEU A 40 -2.20 0.18 -0.69
N PHE A 41 -1.58 0.79 0.32
CA PHE A 41 -1.05 0.06 1.47
C PHE A 41 -2.16 -0.75 2.16
N LEU A 42 -3.28 -0.13 2.51
CA LEU A 42 -4.40 -0.84 3.15
C LEU A 42 -4.92 -1.97 2.24
N ILE A 43 -5.13 -1.69 0.95
CA ILE A 43 -5.61 -2.67 -0.04
C ILE A 43 -4.69 -3.89 -0.15
N LEU A 44 -3.39 -3.72 -0.03
CA LEU A 44 -2.43 -4.80 -0.27
C LEU A 44 -1.99 -5.51 1.01
N TYR A 45 -1.93 -4.81 2.14
CA TYR A 45 -1.30 -5.32 3.36
C TYR A 45 -2.26 -5.60 4.50
N THR A 46 -3.56 -5.35 4.35
CA THR A 46 -4.50 -5.48 5.48
C THR A 46 -5.62 -6.51 5.31
N ASP A 47 -6.17 -6.90 6.45
CA ASP A 47 -7.32 -7.79 6.57
C ASP A 47 -8.61 -7.19 6.01
N ALA A 48 -9.70 -7.96 5.99
CA ALA A 48 -10.95 -7.56 5.32
C ALA A 48 -11.53 -6.22 5.83
N ASP A 49 -11.17 -5.79 7.04
CA ASP A 49 -11.65 -4.56 7.67
C ASP A 49 -10.63 -3.42 7.58
N GLY A 50 -9.41 -3.68 7.14
CA GLY A 50 -8.35 -2.69 7.01
C GLY A 50 -7.70 -2.29 8.34
N THR A 51 -7.78 -3.16 9.34
CA THR A 51 -7.42 -2.84 10.73
C THR A 51 -6.16 -3.57 11.20
N LYS A 52 -5.80 -4.68 10.56
CA LYS A 52 -4.63 -5.48 10.91
C LYS A 52 -3.81 -5.82 9.68
N LEU A 53 -2.50 -5.91 9.87
CA LEU A 53 -1.59 -6.39 8.85
C LEU A 53 -1.82 -7.88 8.56
N LEU A 54 -1.67 -8.24 7.29
CA LEU A 54 -1.51 -9.62 6.86
C LEU A 54 -0.07 -10.08 7.10
N ASP A 55 0.12 -11.39 7.30
CA ASP A 55 1.45 -12.01 7.32
C ASP A 55 2.21 -11.83 5.99
N SER A 56 1.47 -11.67 4.89
CA SER A 56 1.99 -11.46 3.56
C SER A 56 1.02 -10.60 2.75
N PRO A 57 1.49 -9.72 1.85
CA PRO A 57 0.59 -8.90 1.05
C PRO A 57 -0.31 -9.74 0.14
N ARG A 58 -1.52 -9.25 -0.14
CA ARG A 58 -2.47 -9.86 -1.08
C ARG A 58 -1.88 -9.96 -2.49
N ALA A 59 -1.12 -8.94 -2.86
CA ALA A 59 -0.36 -8.89 -4.09
C ALA A 59 0.82 -7.93 -3.92
N ARG A 60 1.93 -8.18 -4.63
CA ARG A 60 3.09 -7.27 -4.65
C ARG A 60 3.04 -6.38 -5.87
N LEU A 61 3.26 -5.08 -5.68
CA LEU A 61 3.48 -4.16 -6.78
C LEU A 61 4.93 -4.31 -7.30
N PRO A 62 5.20 -3.95 -8.57
CA PRO A 62 6.57 -3.91 -9.10
C PRO A 62 7.51 -2.98 -8.32
N GLU A 63 6.96 -1.93 -7.70
CA GLU A 63 7.69 -1.01 -6.84
C GLU A 63 7.42 -1.39 -5.37
N GLU A 64 8.47 -1.47 -4.56
CA GLU A 64 8.33 -1.82 -3.14
C GLU A 64 7.85 -0.63 -2.30
N PHE A 65 6.99 -0.90 -1.33
CA PHE A 65 6.69 0.06 -0.28
C PHE A 65 7.89 0.23 0.64
N ARG A 66 8.14 1.46 1.03
CA ARG A 66 9.10 1.83 2.07
C ARG A 66 8.42 2.61 3.18
N ILE A 67 8.96 2.59 4.38
CA ILE A 67 8.46 3.41 5.48
C ILE A 67 9.19 4.74 5.49
N TYR A 68 8.44 5.84 5.40
CA TYR A 68 8.96 7.22 5.45
C TYR A 68 8.31 8.00 6.60
N LEU A 69 8.58 9.31 6.66
CA LEU A 69 8.09 10.21 7.72
C LEU A 69 6.56 10.20 7.90
N LYS A 70 5.78 9.84 6.89
CA LYS A 70 4.32 9.73 6.97
C LYS A 70 3.83 8.28 6.88
N GLY A 71 4.67 7.29 7.18
CA GLY A 71 4.32 5.87 7.08
C GLY A 71 4.63 5.29 5.68
N PRO A 72 3.86 4.30 5.19
CA PRO A 72 4.12 3.62 3.93
C PRO A 72 4.19 4.58 2.77
N PHE A 73 5.17 4.40 1.90
CA PHE A 73 5.44 5.22 0.75
C PHE A 73 5.82 4.35 -0.44
N ILE A 74 5.29 4.67 -1.60
CA ILE A 74 5.66 4.06 -2.87
C ILE A 74 5.68 5.17 -3.94
N PRO A 75 6.68 5.21 -4.83
CA PRO A 75 6.75 6.23 -5.87
C PRO A 75 5.73 5.96 -7.00
N ILE A 76 4.48 6.41 -6.82
CA ILE A 76 3.38 6.21 -7.78
C ILE A 76 3.77 6.63 -9.20
N ASP A 77 4.48 7.75 -9.35
CA ASP A 77 4.92 8.21 -10.68
C ASP A 77 5.78 7.17 -11.40
N ARG A 78 6.69 6.48 -10.69
CA ARG A 78 7.53 5.42 -11.28
C ARG A 78 6.72 4.20 -11.65
N LEU A 79 5.77 3.81 -10.78
CA LEU A 79 4.84 2.71 -11.04
C LEU A 79 4.05 2.95 -12.33
N LEU A 80 3.61 4.19 -12.56
CA LEU A 80 2.89 4.61 -13.77
C LEU A 80 3.80 4.90 -14.98
N GLY A 81 5.13 4.81 -14.83
CA GLY A 81 6.10 5.05 -15.90
C GLY A 81 6.48 6.48 -16.18
N GLY A 82 6.17 7.40 -15.27
CA GLY A 82 6.41 8.82 -15.41
C GLY A 82 5.32 9.54 -16.19
N GLU A 83 5.44 10.87 -16.28
CA GLU A 83 4.41 11.73 -16.89
C GLU A 83 4.13 11.37 -18.36
N SER A 84 5.15 10.95 -19.11
CA SER A 84 5.03 10.56 -20.52
C SER A 84 4.20 9.29 -20.75
N GLU A 85 4.10 8.42 -19.73
CA GLU A 85 3.37 7.15 -19.82
C GLU A 85 2.00 7.24 -19.16
N MET A 86 1.82 8.09 -18.13
CA MET A 86 0.54 8.28 -17.44
C MET A 86 -0.61 8.60 -18.40
N SER A 87 -0.36 9.44 -19.40
CA SER A 87 -1.39 9.83 -20.37
C SER A 87 -1.88 8.67 -21.23
N LYS A 88 -1.09 7.60 -21.40
CA LYS A 88 -1.47 6.37 -22.11
C LYS A 88 -2.45 5.52 -21.32
N TYR A 89 -2.50 5.72 -20.00
CA TYR A 89 -3.41 5.04 -19.08
C TYR A 89 -4.58 5.93 -18.68
N ASP A 90 -4.79 7.04 -19.38
CA ASP A 90 -5.81 8.05 -19.09
C ASP A 90 -5.75 8.64 -17.68
N ILE A 91 -4.58 8.54 -17.03
CA ILE A 91 -4.28 9.17 -15.74
C ILE A 91 -3.68 10.55 -16.00
N VAL A 92 -4.15 11.54 -15.24
CA VAL A 92 -3.65 12.91 -15.26
C VAL A 92 -3.22 13.29 -13.85
N LYS A 93 -2.03 13.88 -13.72
CA LYS A 93 -1.55 14.46 -12.46
C LYS A 93 -1.71 15.97 -12.49
N THR A 94 -2.26 16.55 -11.43
CA THR A 94 -2.39 18.00 -11.27
C THR A 94 -1.98 18.38 -9.87
N GLY A 95 -0.83 19.07 -9.75
CA GLY A 95 -0.17 19.28 -8.46
C GLY A 95 0.17 17.94 -7.81
N ASP A 96 -0.31 17.73 -6.58
CA ASP A 96 -0.11 16.50 -5.83
C ASP A 96 -1.31 15.54 -5.90
N SER A 97 -2.18 15.68 -6.90
CA SER A 97 -3.38 14.84 -7.03
C SER A 97 -3.48 14.16 -8.38
N TYR A 98 -4.04 12.95 -8.38
CA TYR A 98 -4.32 12.15 -9.56
C TYR A 98 -5.79 12.20 -9.94
N TYR A 99 -6.02 12.18 -11.24
CA TYR A 99 -7.30 12.18 -11.92
C TYR A 99 -7.30 11.12 -13.02
N VAL A 100 -8.49 10.74 -13.48
CA VAL A 100 -8.69 9.97 -14.71
C VAL A 100 -9.57 10.77 -15.67
N LYS A 101 -9.41 10.56 -16.98
CA LYS A 101 -10.13 11.35 -18.00
C LYS A 101 -11.61 11.01 -18.07
N ASP A 102 -11.97 9.73 -18.05
CA ASP A 102 -13.37 9.28 -18.09
C ASP A 102 -13.62 8.32 -16.93
N ILE A 103 -14.12 8.88 -15.83
CA ILE A 103 -14.30 8.18 -14.55
C ILE A 103 -15.06 6.86 -14.70
N ASN A 104 -16.15 6.83 -15.48
CA ASN A 104 -16.99 5.64 -15.58
C ASN A 104 -16.33 4.59 -16.46
N LYS A 105 -15.78 5.00 -17.60
CA LYS A 105 -15.06 4.09 -18.50
C LYS A 105 -13.81 3.53 -17.83
N ASP A 106 -12.98 4.37 -17.22
CA ASP A 106 -11.73 3.98 -16.56
C ASP A 106 -11.99 3.05 -15.37
N PHE A 107 -13.08 3.26 -14.64
CA PHE A 107 -13.53 2.33 -13.60
C PHE A 107 -13.91 0.96 -14.19
N GLU A 108 -14.80 0.92 -15.19
CA GLU A 108 -15.27 -0.34 -15.78
C GLU A 108 -14.15 -1.12 -16.47
N ASP A 109 -13.30 -0.42 -17.23
CA ASP A 109 -12.18 -1.01 -17.96
C ASP A 109 -11.14 -1.58 -17.00
N SER A 110 -10.73 -0.83 -15.96
CA SER A 110 -9.82 -1.34 -14.93
C SER A 110 -10.39 -2.53 -14.17
N TYR A 111 -11.66 -2.46 -13.76
CA TYR A 111 -12.28 -3.55 -13.03
C TYR A 111 -12.31 -4.83 -13.87
N ARG A 112 -12.79 -4.74 -15.13
CA ARG A 112 -12.82 -5.87 -16.07
C ARG A 112 -11.42 -6.39 -16.39
N ALA A 113 -10.43 -5.50 -16.49
CA ALA A 113 -9.05 -5.88 -16.77
C ALA A 113 -8.43 -6.67 -15.61
N LEU A 114 -8.75 -6.33 -14.36
CA LEU A 114 -8.36 -7.10 -13.17
C LEU A 114 -9.14 -8.41 -13.08
N GLU A 115 -10.46 -8.40 -13.32
CA GLU A 115 -11.31 -9.60 -13.32
C GLU A 115 -10.80 -10.65 -14.32
N LYS A 116 -10.51 -10.24 -15.57
CA LYS A 116 -9.94 -11.13 -16.61
C LYS A 116 -8.61 -11.75 -16.23
N ARG A 117 -7.85 -11.12 -15.31
CA ARG A 117 -6.56 -11.60 -14.79
C ARG A 117 -6.70 -12.40 -13.48
N GLY A 118 -7.94 -12.73 -13.09
CA GLY A 118 -8.23 -13.43 -11.83
C GLY A 118 -7.86 -12.59 -10.60
N LEU A 119 -8.10 -11.28 -10.66
CA LEU A 119 -7.86 -10.32 -9.56
C LEU A 119 -9.16 -9.64 -9.12
N LYS A 120 -10.32 -10.29 -9.36
CA LYS A 120 -11.63 -9.76 -8.98
C LYS A 120 -11.73 -9.47 -7.48
N ASP A 121 -11.32 -10.41 -6.64
CA ASP A 121 -11.38 -10.25 -5.18
C ASP A 121 -10.54 -9.07 -4.69
N LEU A 122 -9.39 -8.82 -5.34
CA LEU A 122 -8.55 -7.66 -5.05
C LEU A 122 -9.23 -6.35 -5.47
N ALA A 123 -9.90 -6.33 -6.63
CA ALA A 123 -10.65 -5.18 -7.12
C ALA A 123 -11.86 -4.86 -6.23
N ASP A 124 -12.63 -5.89 -5.83
CA ASP A 124 -13.76 -5.76 -4.91
C ASP A 124 -13.31 -5.24 -3.54
N TYR A 125 -12.21 -5.79 -3.03
CA TYR A 125 -11.61 -5.33 -1.78
C TYR A 125 -11.08 -3.90 -1.88
N ALA A 126 -10.48 -3.51 -3.01
CA ALA A 126 -10.03 -2.15 -3.25
C ALA A 126 -11.19 -1.13 -3.12
N MET A 127 -12.33 -1.43 -3.74
CA MET A 127 -13.53 -0.60 -3.61
C MET A 127 -14.02 -0.52 -2.16
N ARG A 128 -14.07 -1.65 -1.45
CA ARG A 128 -14.47 -1.68 -0.03
C ARG A 128 -13.56 -0.82 0.85
N ILE A 129 -12.24 -0.88 0.67
CA ILE A 129 -11.30 -0.06 1.43
C ILE A 129 -11.50 1.43 1.13
N ILE A 130 -11.78 1.80 -0.12
CA ILE A 130 -12.09 3.18 -0.49
C ILE A 130 -13.41 3.64 0.15
N ASP A 131 -14.42 2.77 0.25
CA ASP A 131 -15.69 3.08 0.92
C ASP A 131 -15.52 3.32 2.42
N ILE A 132 -14.63 2.57 3.08
CA ILE A 132 -14.38 2.70 4.53
C ILE A 132 -13.48 3.93 4.82
N TYR A 133 -12.35 4.03 4.11
CA TYR A 133 -11.25 4.95 4.48
C TYR A 133 -11.11 6.15 3.53
N GLY A 134 -11.68 6.12 2.33
CA GLY A 134 -11.46 7.16 1.31
C GLY A 134 -11.99 8.56 1.67
N ARG A 135 -12.97 8.64 2.59
CA ARG A 135 -13.51 9.92 3.09
C ARG A 135 -12.66 10.56 4.19
N LEU A 136 -11.71 9.82 4.76
CA LEU A 136 -10.85 10.34 5.83
C LEU A 136 -10.04 11.52 5.33
N ARG A 137 -9.69 12.43 6.24
CA ARG A 137 -8.71 13.47 5.91
C ARG A 137 -7.34 12.82 5.74
N GLU A 138 -6.47 13.45 4.97
CA GLU A 138 -5.12 12.92 4.72
C GLU A 138 -4.36 12.62 6.02
N GLY A 139 -4.42 13.51 7.01
CA GLY A 139 -3.81 13.26 8.32
C GLY A 139 -4.38 12.04 9.05
N ASP A 140 -5.68 11.80 8.93
CA ASP A 140 -6.37 10.69 9.60
C ASP A 140 -6.01 9.34 8.96
N ILE A 141 -5.95 9.26 7.62
CA ILE A 141 -5.54 8.01 6.94
C ILE A 141 -4.04 7.73 7.14
N VAL A 142 -3.21 8.77 7.24
CA VAL A 142 -1.79 8.64 7.62
C VAL A 142 -1.68 8.08 9.05
N ALA A 143 -2.39 8.66 10.01
CA ALA A 143 -2.41 8.19 11.39
C ALA A 143 -2.89 6.74 11.49
N HIS A 144 -3.97 6.39 10.79
CA HIS A 144 -4.48 5.02 10.71
C HIS A 144 -3.44 4.04 10.14
N SER A 145 -2.76 4.42 9.05
CA SER A 145 -1.73 3.56 8.46
C SER A 145 -0.55 3.29 9.40
N LEU A 146 -0.14 4.30 10.19
CA LEU A 146 0.91 4.15 11.20
C LEU A 146 0.45 3.28 12.37
N GLU A 147 -0.81 3.43 12.79
CA GLU A 147 -1.42 2.61 13.83
C GLU A 147 -1.45 1.13 13.43
N VAL A 148 -1.90 0.83 12.20
CA VAL A 148 -1.90 -0.53 11.64
C VAL A 148 -0.49 -1.14 11.63
N LEU A 149 0.54 -0.33 11.36
CA LEU A 149 1.95 -0.78 11.40
C LEU A 149 2.54 -0.92 12.79
N GLY A 150 1.83 -0.48 13.83
CA GLY A 150 2.36 -0.38 15.19
C GLY A 150 3.43 0.71 15.36
N ILE A 151 3.57 1.64 14.41
CA ILE A 151 4.53 2.75 14.48
C ILE A 151 3.90 3.88 15.30
N LYS A 152 3.98 3.76 16.62
CA LYS A 152 3.32 4.68 17.57
C LYS A 152 4.25 5.72 18.19
N SER A 153 5.57 5.58 18.03
CA SER A 153 6.56 6.49 18.60
C SER A 153 7.54 6.99 17.54
N GLU A 154 8.09 8.19 17.76
CA GLU A 154 9.11 8.76 16.88
C GLU A 154 10.40 7.92 16.85
N VAL A 155 10.69 7.16 17.91
CA VAL A 155 11.83 6.23 17.93
C VAL A 155 11.59 5.05 16.96
N ILE A 156 10.44 4.40 17.04
CA ILE A 156 10.10 3.30 16.11
C ILE A 156 10.08 3.81 14.67
N LYS A 157 9.56 5.00 14.46
CA LYS A 157 9.51 5.66 13.16
C LYS A 157 10.90 5.97 12.60
N ALA A 158 11.84 6.41 13.44
CA ALA A 158 13.22 6.62 13.05
C ALA A 158 13.93 5.30 12.71
N LEU A 159 13.71 4.24 13.51
CA LEU A 159 14.26 2.91 13.25
C LEU A 159 13.71 2.30 11.95
N ALA A 160 12.42 2.53 11.66
CA ALA A 160 11.77 2.04 10.46
C ALA A 160 12.07 2.90 9.22
N PHE A 161 12.74 4.05 9.35
CA PHE A 161 12.90 5.01 8.26
C PHE A 161 13.66 4.40 7.06
N ASN A 162 13.09 4.56 5.88
CA ASN A 162 13.57 4.03 4.59
C ASN A 162 13.68 2.49 4.52
N MET A 163 13.19 1.75 5.52
CA MET A 163 13.10 0.30 5.44
C MET A 163 12.03 -0.13 4.42
N SER A 164 12.27 -1.26 3.74
CA SER A 164 11.22 -1.93 2.97
C SER A 164 10.12 -2.39 3.92
N LEU A 165 8.86 -2.21 3.50
CA LEU A 165 7.70 -2.55 4.31
C LEU A 165 7.65 -4.05 4.61
N ASP A 166 7.97 -4.89 3.61
CA ASP A 166 8.03 -6.35 3.78
C ASP A 166 9.08 -6.73 4.85
N THR A 167 10.26 -6.10 4.81
CA THR A 167 11.31 -6.31 5.82
C THR A 167 10.88 -5.86 7.21
N TYR A 168 10.21 -4.71 7.32
CA TYR A 168 9.68 -4.23 8.59
C TYR A 168 8.65 -5.18 9.18
N ILE A 169 7.71 -5.67 8.37
CA ILE A 169 6.66 -6.61 8.82
C ILE A 169 7.29 -7.93 9.30
N ASP A 170 8.27 -8.47 8.56
CA ASP A 170 8.99 -9.69 8.96
C ASP A 170 9.78 -9.49 10.27
N ALA A 171 10.49 -8.37 10.40
CA ALA A 171 11.22 -8.04 11.63
C ALA A 171 10.28 -7.86 12.83
N ALA A 172 9.15 -7.16 12.65
CA ALA A 172 8.15 -6.96 13.69
C ALA A 172 7.53 -8.29 14.15
N LYS A 173 7.31 -9.22 13.21
CA LYS A 173 6.84 -10.57 13.50
C LYS A 173 7.85 -11.37 14.32
N LYS A 174 9.11 -11.42 13.87
CA LYS A 174 10.20 -12.11 14.60
C LYS A 174 10.38 -11.57 16.01
N LEU A 175 10.36 -10.24 16.17
CA LEU A 175 10.45 -9.61 17.48
C LEU A 175 9.28 -10.02 18.39
N LYS A 176 8.05 -10.07 17.85
CA LYS A 176 6.88 -10.52 18.60
C LYS A 176 7.02 -11.98 19.03
N GLU A 177 7.47 -12.87 18.13
CA GLU A 177 7.70 -14.29 18.44
C GLU A 177 8.74 -14.46 19.57
N ILE A 178 9.83 -13.69 19.55
CA ILE A 178 10.86 -13.68 20.60
C ILE A 178 10.29 -13.20 21.95
N LEU A 179 9.50 -12.12 21.94
CA LEU A 179 8.90 -11.59 23.16
C LEU A 179 7.87 -12.55 23.77
N GLU A 180 7.14 -13.29 22.93
CA GLU A 180 6.15 -14.28 23.35
C GLU A 180 6.80 -15.58 23.83
N SER A 181 7.95 -16.00 23.28
CA SER A 181 8.64 -17.23 23.67
C SER A 181 9.32 -17.15 25.04
N ARG A 182 9.56 -15.94 25.58
CA ARG A 182 10.35 -15.69 26.81
C ARG A 182 11.76 -16.31 26.78
N GLU A 183 12.26 -16.70 25.62
CA GLU A 183 13.61 -17.21 25.48
C GLU A 183 14.59 -16.04 25.61
N SER A 184 15.59 -16.18 26.49
CA SER A 184 16.71 -15.26 26.55
C SER A 184 17.53 -15.42 25.27
N VAL A 185 17.36 -14.51 24.32
CA VAL A 185 18.13 -14.50 23.08
C VAL A 185 19.53 -13.97 23.40
N ASN A 186 20.55 -14.73 23.02
CA ASN A 186 21.93 -14.27 23.10
C ASN A 186 22.16 -13.30 21.93
N GLU A 187 22.14 -11.99 22.21
CA GLU A 187 22.19 -10.93 21.19
C GLU A 187 23.46 -10.97 20.33
N GLU A 188 24.56 -11.51 20.87
CA GLU A 188 25.82 -11.73 20.16
C GLU A 188 25.74 -12.81 19.07
N GLU A 189 24.85 -13.81 19.22
CA GLU A 189 24.65 -14.85 18.20
C GLU A 189 23.69 -14.41 17.09
N LEU A 190 22.67 -13.60 17.42
CA LEU A 190 21.63 -13.21 16.47
C LEU A 190 22.05 -12.03 15.59
N TYR A 191 22.89 -11.13 16.12
CA TYR A 191 23.34 -9.92 15.44
C TYR A 191 24.85 -9.70 15.58
N PRO A 192 25.70 -10.59 15.03
CA PRO A 192 27.16 -10.54 15.19
C PRO A 192 27.80 -9.25 14.62
N ASP A 193 27.07 -8.54 13.77
CA ASP A 193 27.53 -7.33 13.08
C ASP A 193 27.42 -6.06 13.94
N LEU A 194 26.62 -6.09 15.01
CA LEU A 194 26.43 -4.96 15.93
C LEU A 194 27.41 -4.95 17.11
N PHE A 195 28.09 -6.08 17.35
CA PHE A 195 28.99 -6.30 18.49
C PHE A 195 30.45 -6.51 18.06
N LYS A 196 30.80 -6.11 16.84
CA LYS A 196 32.17 -6.08 16.31
C LYS A 196 32.69 -4.66 16.12
#